data_AF-A0A1H1IJ15-F1
#
_entry.id   AF-A0A1H1IJ15-F1
#
_cell.length_a   1.000
_cell.length_b   1.000
_cell.length_c   1.000
_cell.angle_alpha   90.00
_cell.angle_beta   90.00
_cell.angle_gamma   90.00
#
_symmetry.space_group_name_H-M   'P 1'
#
loop_
_entity.id
_entity.type
_entity.pdbx_description
1 polymer ?
#
loop_
_entity_poly.entity_id
_entity_poly.type
_entity_poly.pdbx_seq_one_letter_code
_entity_poly.pdbx_strand_id
1 'polypeptide(L)' 'MIYVQFADSTDAVIIAYFSNAQDASAFPNQGTVAASDARWKTFYSASPLQSYLPAPTA' A
#
# COMPACT_ATOMS: atom_id res chain seq x y z
N MET A 1 -0.96 -7.64 -7.62
CA MET A 1 0.00 -7.26 -6.56
C MET A 1 0.09 -5.75 -6.57
N ILE A 2 0.00 -5.12 -5.40
CA ILE A 2 -0.05 -3.67 -5.20
C ILE A 2 1.23 -3.27 -4.46
N TYR A 3 2.03 -2.35 -5.02
CA TYR A 3 3.24 -1.87 -4.36
C TYR A 3 2.90 -0.80 -3.34
N VAL A 4 3.43 -0.94 -2.13
CA VAL A 4 3.11 -0.06 -1.01
C VAL A 4 4.35 0.24 -0.18
N GLN A 5 4.26 1.31 0.61
CA GLN A 5 5.17 1.58 1.71
C GLN A 5 4.45 1.38 3.03
N PHE A 6 5.10 0.70 3.97
CA PHE A 6 4.67 0.58 5.35
C PHE A 6 5.28 1.66 6.23
N ALA A 7 4.61 2.00 7.34
CA ALA A 7 5.09 2.99 8.28
C ALA A 7 6.44 2.62 8.91
N ASP A 8 6.66 1.33 9.15
CA ASP A 8 7.84 0.76 9.78
C ASP A 8 8.03 -0.71 9.35
N SER A 9 9.01 -1.39 9.92
CA SER A 9 9.38 -2.78 9.60
C SER A 9 8.41 -3.84 10.14
N THR A 10 7.32 -3.47 10.81
CA THR A 10 6.28 -4.41 11.25
C THR A 10 5.27 -4.72 10.16
N ASP A 11 5.31 -3.98 9.06
CA ASP A 11 4.38 -4.04 7.94
C ASP A 11 2.91 -3.85 8.35
N ALA A 12 2.61 -3.26 9.51
CA ALA A 12 1.23 -3.20 10.02
C ALA A 12 0.36 -2.15 9.32
N VAL A 13 0.95 -1.01 8.92
CA VAL A 13 0.22 0.17 8.41
C VAL A 13 0.79 0.60 7.07
N ILE A 14 -0.06 0.63 6.04
CA ILE A 14 0.29 1.18 4.73
C ILE A 14 0.17 2.71 4.77
N ILE A 15 1.22 3.41 4.32
CA ILE A 15 1.28 4.87 4.28
C ILE A 15 1.41 5.43 2.86
N ALA A 16 1.83 4.61 1.90
CA ALA A 16 1.94 5.02 0.50
C ALA A 16 1.60 3.87 -0.46
N TYR A 17 1.17 4.25 -1.67
CA TYR A 17 0.96 3.39 -2.82
C TYR A 17 1.91 3.79 -3.94
N PHE A 18 2.48 2.81 -4.63
CA PHE A 18 3.36 3.03 -5.78
C PHE A 18 2.88 2.24 -7.00
N SER A 19 3.13 2.77 -8.19
CA SER A 19 2.87 2.08 -9.45
C SER A 19 3.90 0.98 -9.77
N ASN A 20 5.05 0.98 -9.08
CA ASN A 20 6.17 0.04 -9.24
C ASN A 20 7.03 -0.02 -7.97
N ALA A 21 8.00 -0.94 -7.93
CA ALA A 21 9.02 -0.98 -6.87
C ALA A 21 9.89 0.30 -6.89
N GLN A 22 10.17 0.86 -5.70
CA GLN A 22 11.04 2.04 -5.55
C GLN A 22 12.41 1.68 -4.98
N ASP A 23 13.35 2.62 -5.05
CA ASP A 23 14.64 2.52 -4.37
C ASP A 23 14.44 2.41 -2.85
N ALA A 24 14.88 1.29 -2.27
CA ALA A 24 14.74 0.98 -0.85
C ALA A 24 15.53 1.92 0.08
N SER A 25 16.57 2.59 -0.44
CA SER A 25 17.34 3.58 0.34
C SER A 25 16.60 4.91 0.50
N ALA A 26 15.78 5.28 -0.49
CA ALA A 26 14.96 6.48 -0.46
C ALA A 26 13.60 6.25 0.20
N PHE A 27 12.98 5.09 -0.05
CA PHE A 27 11.70 4.67 0.52
C PHE A 27 11.91 3.36 1.28
N PRO A 28 12.18 3.37 2.58
CA PRO A 28 12.31 2.14 3.37
C PRO A 28 10.95 1.49 3.62
N ASN A 29 10.97 0.24 4.10
CA ASN A 29 9.78 -0.54 4.48
C ASN A 29 8.76 -0.69 3.34
N GLN A 30 9.25 -0.99 2.14
CA GLN A 30 8.40 -1.26 0.98
C GLN A 30 8.03 -2.73 0.90
N GLY A 31 6.89 -3.01 0.29
CA GLY A 31 6.49 -4.36 -0.05
C GLY A 31 5.36 -4.41 -1.06
N THR A 32 4.81 -5.60 -1.23
CA THR A 32 3.63 -5.82 -2.06
C THR A 32 2.51 -6.47 -1.25
N VAL A 33 1.29 -6.03 -1.48
CA VAL A 33 0.08 -6.64 -0.90
C VAL A 33 -0.86 -7.12 -1.99
N ALA A 34 -1.73 -8.07 -1.64
CA ALA A 34 -2.85 -8.48 -2.48
C ALA A 34 -3.97 -7.43 -2.42
N ALA A 35 -4.83 -7.38 -3.44
CA ALA A 35 -6.01 -6.50 -3.40
C ALA A 35 -7.00 -6.89 -2.30
N SER A 36 -6.99 -8.14 -1.84
CA SER A 36 -7.78 -8.63 -0.70
C SER A 36 -7.15 -8.36 0.67
N ASP A 37 -5.96 -7.72 0.73
CA ASP A 37 -5.29 -7.46 2.00
C ASP A 37 -6.09 -6.46 2.85
N ALA A 38 -6.33 -6.81 4.12
CA ALA A 38 -7.09 -5.96 5.04
C ALA A 38 -6.42 -4.58 5.25
N ARG A 39 -5.09 -4.52 5.22
CA ARG A 39 -4.34 -3.26 5.33
C ARG A 39 -4.58 -2.38 4.10
N TRP A 40 -4.64 -2.99 2.91
CA TRP A 40 -4.97 -2.26 1.67
C TRP A 40 -6.38 -1.69 1.72
N LYS A 41 -7.35 -2.48 2.20
CA LYS A 41 -8.73 -2.01 2.39
C LYS A 41 -8.79 -0.80 3.32
N THR A 42 -8.09 -0.84 4.46
CA THR A 42 -8.03 0.29 5.40
C THR A 42 -7.42 1.54 4.76
N PHE A 43 -6.29 1.42 4.07
CA PHE A 43 -5.65 2.53 3.37
C PHE A 43 -6.55 3.13 2.28
N TYR A 44 -7.15 2.27 1.44
CA TYR A 44 -8.07 2.66 0.38
C TYR A 44 -9.26 3.43 0.94
N SER A 45 -9.91 2.92 2.00
CA SER A 45 -11.07 3.57 2.63
C SER A 45 -10.75 4.94 3.23
N ALA A 46 -9.51 5.17 3.69
CA ALA A 46 -9.08 6.46 4.23
C ALA A 46 -8.61 7.45 3.15
N SER A 47 -8.35 6.99 1.92
CA SER A 47 -7.79 7.83 0.86
C SER A 47 -8.88 8.69 0.20
N PRO A 48 -8.64 10.00 -0.02
CA PRO A 48 -9.54 10.82 -0.83
C PRO A 48 -9.44 10.53 -2.34
N LEU A 49 -8.46 9.72 -2.75
CA LEU A 49 -8.17 9.39 -4.16
C LEU A 49 -8.64 7.99 -4.55
N GLN A 50 -9.63 7.42 -3.86
CA GLN A 50 -10.17 6.07 -4.10
C GLN A 50 -10.40 5.75 -5.59
N SER A 51 -10.96 6.69 -6.35
CA SER A 51 -11.24 6.51 -7.78
C SER A 51 -10.00 6.28 -8.65
N TYR A 52 -8.80 6.56 -8.13
CA TYR A 52 -7.52 6.38 -8.81
C TYR A 52 -6.70 5.23 -8.26
N LEU A 53 -7.21 4.51 -7.25
CA LEU A 53 -6.51 3.39 -6.62
C LEU A 53 -7.12 2.06 -7.06
N PRO A 54 -6.33 0.97 -7.09
CA PRO A 54 -6.87 -0.38 -7.26
C PRO A 54 -7.92 -0.69 -6.19
N ALA A 55 -9.16 -0.98 -6.60
CA ALA A 55 -10.23 -1.31 -5.67
C ALA A 55 -9.88 -2.61 -4.88
N PRO A 56 -10.10 -2.64 -3.56
CA PRO A 56 -9.94 -3.86 -2.77
C PRO A 56 -10.89 -4.96 -3.26
N THR A 57 -10.44 -6.21 -3.23
CA THR A 57 -11.30 -7.38 -3.51
C THR A 57 -11.77 -8.02 -2.21
N ALA A 58 -12.84 -8.81 -2.31
CA ALA A 58 -13.32 -9.66 -1.21
C ALA A 58 -12.32 -10.78 -0.88
#